data_AF-A0A7S2AD32-F1
#
_entry.id   AF-A0A7S2AD32-F1
#
_cell.length_a   1.000
_cell.length_b   1.000
_cell.length_c   1.000
_cell.angle_alpha   90.00
_cell.angle_beta   90.00
_cell.angle_gamma   90.00
#
_symmetry.space_group_name_H-M   'P 1'
#
loop_
_entity.id
_entity.type
_entity.pdbx_description
1 polymer ?
#
loop_
_entity_poly.entity_id
_entity_poly.type
_entity_poly.pdbx_seq_one_letter_code
_entity_poly.pdbx_strand_id
1 'polypeptide(L)'
;QKEEMNSKHASDMIIEDLTDSAENAAKESSEKAATKQRKAEKSAMSKKQLGATIGVKAENEKTLASMTAECTEKKLSYEEKQKLRAEELEAIAKAIQILSSSEAQAVFTNATTTLLQVSSGRRGRAGVAAHLLSLAAQHHSKGLAQLSSELRSSGHFDEVIASIDQMMEVLRKEEQADIEHRDRCQGSENKNKNDMEDLNSAIDKSDKAIQRMGSEKKQLESDIGQLEGDINQTKSEMAAQLQLRNEERAAFAQALKDDTDAVELISQAIVALSAFYKRNDIPLSLVSKKPQPKAPETIWDGANYGGRKGESQGILAIL
;
A
#
# COMPACT_ATOMS: atom_id res chain seq x y z
N GLN A 1 -68.46 132.28 -20.75
CA GLN A 1 -67.09 131.99 -21.26
C GLN A 1 -66.02 132.03 -20.17
N LYS A 2 -65.38 133.15 -19.79
CA LYS A 2 -64.26 133.12 -18.81
C LYS A 2 -64.64 132.51 -17.45
N GLU A 3 -65.78 132.90 -16.86
CA GLU A 3 -66.20 132.36 -15.55
C GLU A 3 -66.59 130.88 -15.59
N GLU A 4 -67.29 130.42 -16.64
CA GLU A 4 -67.57 128.99 -16.84
C GLU A 4 -66.29 128.16 -17.01
N MET A 5 -65.29 128.71 -17.70
CA MET A 5 -64.00 128.03 -17.89
C MET A 5 -63.25 127.90 -16.57
N ASN A 6 -63.22 128.96 -15.74
CA ASN A 6 -62.65 128.89 -14.40
C ASN A 6 -63.42 127.94 -13.47
N SER A 7 -64.76 127.94 -13.53
CA SER A 7 -65.61 127.08 -12.71
C SER A 7 -65.43 125.60 -13.07
N LYS A 8 -65.38 125.27 -14.36
CA LYS A 8 -65.05 123.92 -14.84
C LYS A 8 -63.64 123.51 -14.45
N HIS A 9 -62.64 124.35 -14.71
CA HIS A 9 -61.25 124.04 -14.32
C HIS A 9 -61.11 123.82 -12.79
N ALA A 10 -61.88 124.53 -11.97
CA ALA A 10 -61.94 124.30 -10.52
C ALA A 10 -62.64 122.98 -10.15
N SER A 11 -63.74 122.60 -10.80
CA SER A 11 -64.35 121.28 -10.58
C SER A 11 -63.46 120.15 -11.09
N ASP A 12 -62.77 120.34 -12.21
CA ASP A 12 -61.91 119.36 -12.84
C ASP A 12 -60.67 119.09 -11.97
N MET A 13 -60.03 120.13 -11.41
CA MET A 13 -58.95 119.96 -10.42
C MET A 13 -59.42 119.26 -9.14
N ILE A 14 -60.65 119.51 -8.66
CA ILE A 14 -61.20 118.81 -7.48
C ILE A 14 -61.50 117.35 -7.81
N ILE A 15 -61.95 117.04 -9.02
CA ILE A 15 -62.15 115.67 -9.49
C ILE A 15 -60.79 114.97 -9.65
N GLU A 16 -59.76 115.66 -10.17
CA GLU A 16 -58.40 115.15 -10.32
C GLU A 16 -57.77 114.83 -8.94
N ASP A 17 -57.78 115.78 -7.99
CA ASP A 17 -57.28 115.58 -6.62
C ASP A 17 -58.03 114.47 -5.86
N LEU A 18 -59.36 114.38 -6.00
CA LEU A 18 -60.14 113.27 -5.44
C LEU A 18 -59.85 111.92 -6.11
N THR A 19 -59.53 111.92 -7.41
CA THR A 19 -59.17 110.70 -8.16
C THR A 19 -57.76 110.23 -7.79
N ASP A 20 -56.79 111.13 -7.70
CA ASP A 20 -55.44 110.84 -7.22
C ASP A 20 -55.44 110.39 -5.75
N SER A 21 -56.24 111.04 -4.90
CA SER A 21 -56.44 110.62 -3.50
C SER A 21 -57.05 109.22 -3.40
N ALA A 22 -58.08 108.92 -4.21
CA ALA A 22 -58.67 107.59 -4.30
C ALA A 22 -57.70 106.53 -4.86
N GLU A 23 -56.94 106.86 -5.90
CA GLU A 23 -55.90 105.98 -6.45
C GLU A 23 -54.79 105.71 -5.44
N ASN A 24 -54.32 106.73 -4.72
CA ASN A 24 -53.25 106.58 -3.72
C ASN A 24 -53.73 105.79 -2.50
N ALA A 25 -54.96 106.01 -2.05
CA ALA A 25 -55.60 105.17 -1.03
C ALA A 25 -55.78 103.71 -1.51
N ALA A 26 -56.13 103.49 -2.79
CA ALA A 26 -56.23 102.16 -3.38
C ALA A 26 -54.86 101.47 -3.52
N LYS A 27 -53.83 102.19 -3.96
CA LYS A 27 -52.43 101.74 -4.02
C LYS A 27 -51.94 101.33 -2.63
N GLU A 28 -52.03 102.21 -1.63
CA GLU A 28 -51.67 101.89 -0.24
C GLU A 28 -52.46 100.67 0.30
N SER A 29 -53.76 100.60 0.03
CA SER A 29 -54.60 99.46 0.43
C SER A 29 -54.11 98.15 -0.20
N SER A 30 -53.77 98.18 -1.50
CA SER A 30 -53.23 97.02 -2.22
C SER A 30 -51.85 96.60 -1.69
N GLU A 31 -50.97 97.54 -1.34
CA GLU A 31 -49.66 97.24 -0.75
C GLU A 31 -49.79 96.71 0.68
N LYS A 32 -50.70 97.26 1.49
CA LYS A 32 -51.02 96.77 2.84
C LYS A 32 -51.63 95.37 2.77
N ALA A 33 -52.45 95.07 1.76
CA ALA A 33 -52.97 93.73 1.49
C ALA A 33 -51.86 92.75 1.04
N ALA A 34 -51.03 93.13 0.08
CA ALA A 34 -49.93 92.30 -0.43
C ALA A 34 -48.86 92.03 0.64
N THR A 35 -48.53 93.01 1.49
CA THR A 35 -47.61 92.82 2.62
C THR A 35 -48.24 92.00 3.74
N LYS A 36 -49.55 92.12 4.01
CA LYS A 36 -50.29 91.22 4.90
C LYS A 36 -50.27 89.78 4.38
N GLN A 37 -50.51 89.56 3.10
CA GLN A 37 -50.45 88.23 2.47
C GLN A 37 -49.04 87.64 2.54
N ARG A 38 -48.00 88.37 2.13
CA ARG A 38 -46.59 87.93 2.24
C ARG A 38 -46.19 87.60 3.70
N LYS A 39 -46.73 88.32 4.70
CA LYS A 39 -46.52 88.02 6.13
C LYS A 39 -47.27 86.76 6.57
N ALA A 40 -48.49 86.54 6.09
CA ALA A 40 -49.28 85.33 6.36
C ALA A 40 -48.63 84.07 5.75
N GLU A 41 -48.20 84.15 4.48
CA GLU A 41 -47.48 83.09 3.77
C GLU A 41 -46.17 82.73 4.49
N LYS A 42 -45.35 83.73 4.86
CA LYS A 42 -44.14 83.50 5.66
C LYS A 42 -44.46 82.87 7.01
N SER A 43 -45.50 83.31 7.71
CA SER A 43 -45.93 82.70 8.99
C SER A 43 -46.34 81.24 8.82
N ALA A 44 -47.07 80.90 7.75
CA ALA A 44 -47.44 79.53 7.42
C ALA A 44 -46.22 78.65 7.08
N MET A 45 -45.28 79.16 6.28
CA MET A 45 -44.02 78.48 5.96
C MET A 45 -43.19 78.23 7.23
N SER A 46 -42.99 79.25 8.07
CA SER A 46 -42.22 79.10 9.31
C SER A 46 -42.89 78.17 10.32
N LYS A 47 -44.24 78.13 10.41
CA LYS A 47 -44.95 77.14 11.22
C LYS A 47 -44.76 75.71 10.69
N LYS A 48 -44.83 75.50 9.36
CA LYS A 48 -44.58 74.20 8.73
C LYS A 48 -43.13 73.74 8.94
N GLN A 49 -42.16 74.65 8.79
CA GLN A 49 -40.75 74.39 9.07
C GLN A 49 -40.52 74.06 10.54
N LEU A 50 -41.08 74.83 11.48
CA LEU A 50 -40.98 74.54 12.93
C LEU A 50 -41.49 73.14 13.26
N GLY A 51 -42.67 72.75 12.75
CA GLY A 51 -43.22 71.41 12.95
C GLY A 51 -42.32 70.30 12.39
N ALA A 52 -41.78 70.49 11.19
CA ALA A 52 -40.84 69.54 10.58
C ALA A 52 -39.53 69.44 11.39
N THR A 53 -38.97 70.56 11.83
CA THR A 53 -37.75 70.60 12.65
C THR A 53 -37.96 69.95 14.03
N ILE A 54 -39.15 70.10 14.63
CA ILE A 54 -39.50 69.40 15.89
C ILE A 54 -39.58 67.89 15.67
N GLY A 55 -40.19 67.43 14.56
CA GLY A 55 -40.22 66.02 14.19
C GLY A 55 -38.82 65.43 13.99
N VAL A 56 -38.01 66.05 13.12
CA VAL A 56 -36.61 65.64 12.87
C VAL A 56 -35.77 65.69 14.14
N LYS A 57 -35.99 66.66 15.03
CA LYS A 57 -35.33 66.70 16.34
C LYS A 57 -35.68 65.46 17.18
N ALA A 58 -36.96 65.11 17.30
CA ALA A 58 -37.40 63.96 18.10
C ALA A 58 -36.90 62.62 17.53
N GLU A 59 -36.83 62.49 16.20
CA GLU A 59 -36.22 61.34 15.54
C GLU A 59 -34.71 61.26 15.81
N ASN A 60 -33.99 62.39 15.74
CA ASN A 60 -32.56 62.46 16.04
C ASN A 60 -32.24 62.19 17.53
N GLU A 61 -33.08 62.65 18.47
CA GLU A 61 -32.93 62.32 19.89
C GLU A 61 -33.14 60.82 20.14
N LYS A 62 -34.07 60.18 19.41
CA LYS A 62 -34.30 58.73 19.47
C LYS A 62 -33.15 57.92 18.85
N THR A 63 -32.63 58.30 17.68
CA THR A 63 -31.51 57.58 17.03
C THR A 63 -30.20 57.76 17.80
N LEU A 64 -29.96 58.94 18.39
CA LEU A 64 -28.82 59.18 19.28
C LEU A 64 -28.90 58.28 20.52
N ALA A 65 -30.08 58.12 21.13
CA ALA A 65 -30.27 57.22 22.26
C ALA A 65 -29.98 55.75 21.88
N SER A 66 -30.49 55.25 20.74
CA SER A 66 -30.22 53.88 20.31
C SER A 66 -28.76 53.65 19.91
N MET A 67 -28.14 54.59 19.20
CA MET A 67 -26.71 54.51 18.85
C MET A 67 -25.81 54.57 20.09
N THR A 68 -26.19 55.33 21.13
CA THR A 68 -25.43 55.37 22.38
C THR A 68 -25.48 54.01 23.09
N ALA A 69 -26.66 53.38 23.18
CA ALA A 69 -26.82 52.03 23.74
C ALA A 69 -26.00 50.99 22.94
N GLU A 70 -26.17 50.94 21.62
CA GLU A 70 -25.40 50.05 20.74
C GLU A 70 -23.89 50.26 20.88
N CYS A 71 -23.42 51.50 21.00
CA CYS A 71 -22.01 51.81 21.18
C CYS A 71 -21.47 51.26 22.51
N THR A 72 -22.22 51.39 23.60
CA THR A 72 -21.84 50.82 24.90
C THR A 72 -21.81 49.29 24.88
N GLU A 73 -22.81 48.63 24.30
CA GLU A 73 -22.87 47.17 24.18
C GLU A 73 -21.74 46.63 23.29
N LYS A 74 -21.54 47.24 22.11
CA LYS A 74 -20.48 46.85 21.18
C LYS A 74 -19.10 47.02 21.82
N LYS A 75 -18.87 48.12 22.57
CA LYS A 75 -17.63 48.35 23.31
C LYS A 75 -17.37 47.27 24.37
N LEU A 76 -18.35 46.96 25.22
CA LEU A 76 -18.23 45.91 26.24
C LEU A 76 -17.89 44.56 25.59
N SER A 77 -18.67 44.15 24.58
CA SER A 77 -18.43 42.88 23.88
C SER A 77 -17.08 42.83 23.15
N TYR A 78 -16.52 43.99 22.76
CA TYR A 78 -15.19 44.08 22.16
C TYR A 78 -14.09 43.94 23.21
N GLU A 79 -14.22 44.60 24.37
CA GLU A 79 -13.28 44.45 25.48
C GLU A 79 -13.24 43.01 26.03
N GLU A 80 -14.38 42.33 26.09
CA GLU A 80 -14.48 40.91 26.43
C GLU A 80 -13.80 40.02 25.37
N LYS A 81 -14.08 40.24 24.08
CA LYS A 81 -13.42 39.49 22.98
C LYS A 81 -11.91 39.71 22.94
N GLN A 82 -11.41 40.90 23.28
CA GLN A 82 -9.97 41.15 23.36
C GLN A 82 -9.31 40.42 24.54
N LYS A 83 -9.97 40.34 25.71
CA LYS A 83 -9.50 39.55 26.86
C LYS A 83 -9.48 38.05 26.53
N LEU A 84 -10.59 37.52 26.02
CA LEU A 84 -10.70 36.12 25.59
C LEU A 84 -9.66 35.75 24.52
N ARG A 85 -9.41 36.64 23.55
CA ARG A 85 -8.37 36.44 22.53
C ARG A 85 -6.95 36.48 23.11
N ALA A 86 -6.67 37.33 24.09
CA ALA A 86 -5.37 37.35 24.76
C ALA A 86 -5.11 36.04 25.52
N GLU A 87 -6.12 35.52 26.24
CA GLU A 87 -6.06 34.20 26.87
C GLU A 87 -5.96 33.03 25.86
N GLU A 88 -6.67 33.10 24.73
CA GLU A 88 -6.57 32.10 23.66
C GLU A 88 -5.16 32.07 23.07
N LEU A 89 -4.56 33.23 22.83
CA LEU A 89 -3.17 33.34 22.36
C LEU A 89 -2.16 32.82 23.40
N GLU A 90 -2.42 33.00 24.70
CA GLU A 90 -1.60 32.41 25.77
C GLU A 90 -1.71 30.87 25.79
N ALA A 91 -2.92 30.32 25.61
CA ALA A 91 -3.16 28.88 25.54
C ALA A 91 -2.53 28.26 24.27
N ILE A 92 -2.65 28.93 23.13
CA ILE A 92 -1.97 28.55 21.88
C ILE A 92 -0.45 28.63 22.04
N ALA A 93 0.09 29.68 22.67
CA ALA A 93 1.53 29.79 22.93
C ALA A 93 2.06 28.66 23.82
N LYS A 94 1.29 28.25 24.84
CA LYS A 94 1.62 27.08 25.69
C LYS A 94 1.55 25.76 24.92
N ALA A 95 0.54 25.57 24.06
CA ALA A 95 0.45 24.40 23.20
C ALA A 95 1.61 24.33 22.18
N ILE A 96 1.99 25.48 21.59
CA ILE A 96 3.18 25.60 20.75
C ILE A 96 4.43 25.26 21.56
N GLN A 97 4.61 25.81 22.77
CA GLN A 97 5.78 25.53 23.61
C GLN A 97 5.96 24.04 23.94
N ILE A 98 4.86 23.30 24.13
CA ILE A 98 4.88 21.84 24.30
C ILE A 98 5.28 21.14 22.99
N LEU A 99 4.66 21.50 21.86
CA LEU A 99 4.90 20.87 20.56
C LEU A 99 6.23 21.29 19.90
N SER A 100 6.83 22.39 20.35
CA SER A 100 8.09 22.95 19.84
C SER A 100 9.25 22.81 20.83
N SER A 101 9.11 22.02 21.89
CA SER A 101 10.23 21.70 22.78
C SER A 101 11.32 20.93 22.02
N SER A 102 12.56 20.92 22.52
CA SER A 102 13.68 20.19 21.91
C SER A 102 13.39 18.69 21.80
N GLU A 103 12.66 18.16 22.77
CA GLU A 103 12.28 16.76 22.89
C GLU A 103 11.16 16.43 21.88
N ALA A 104 10.14 17.29 21.78
CA ALA A 104 9.05 17.15 20.83
C ALA A 104 9.53 17.21 19.37
N GLN A 105 10.44 18.14 19.05
CA GLN A 105 11.01 18.24 17.71
C GLN A 105 11.78 16.97 17.31
N ALA A 106 12.61 16.42 18.19
CA ALA A 106 13.35 15.18 17.93
C ALA A 106 12.42 13.97 17.72
N VAL A 107 11.39 13.85 18.57
CA VAL A 107 10.36 12.82 18.47
C VAL A 107 9.62 12.90 17.13
N PHE A 108 9.15 14.08 16.71
CA PHE A 108 8.42 14.25 15.45
C PHE A 108 9.30 14.03 14.21
N THR A 109 10.63 14.25 14.27
CA THR A 109 11.51 13.93 13.13
C THR A 109 11.66 12.42 12.91
N ASN A 110 11.68 11.62 13.98
CA ASN A 110 11.94 10.18 13.90
C ASN A 110 10.74 9.37 13.36
N ALA A 111 9.51 9.80 13.67
CA ALA A 111 8.26 9.08 13.43
C ALA A 111 7.78 8.97 11.95
N THR A 112 8.65 9.17 10.95
CA THR A 112 8.22 9.55 9.58
C THR A 112 8.37 8.48 8.48
N THR A 113 8.84 7.26 8.78
CA THR A 113 9.51 6.37 7.79
C THR A 113 8.90 4.97 7.57
N THR A 114 7.60 4.76 7.80
CA THR A 114 7.02 3.43 8.09
C THR A 114 6.26 2.68 6.96
N LEU A 115 6.37 3.03 5.66
CA LEU A 115 5.76 2.25 4.57
C LEU A 115 6.69 1.97 3.38
N LEU A 116 6.89 0.68 3.08
CA LEU A 116 7.51 0.17 1.86
C LEU A 116 6.74 -1.07 1.37
N GLN A 117 6.43 -1.17 0.07
CA GLN A 117 5.57 -2.23 -0.47
C GLN A 117 6.15 -2.76 -1.79
N VAL A 118 6.33 -4.08 -1.89
CA VAL A 118 6.99 -4.76 -3.03
C VAL A 118 6.17 -5.98 -3.46
N SER A 119 6.11 -6.26 -4.77
CA SER A 119 5.42 -7.41 -5.35
C SER A 119 6.34 -8.20 -6.30
N SER A 120 6.04 -9.48 -6.52
CA SER A 120 6.80 -10.35 -7.43
C SER A 120 5.89 -11.38 -8.12
N GLY A 121 6.33 -11.94 -9.26
CA GLY A 121 5.55 -12.86 -10.09
C GLY A 121 6.38 -14.04 -10.62
N ARG A 122 5.73 -15.17 -10.90
CA ARG A 122 6.36 -16.44 -11.31
C ARG A 122 6.05 -16.82 -12.77
N ARG A 123 6.91 -17.65 -13.37
CA ARG A 123 6.72 -18.31 -14.68
C ARG A 123 6.70 -19.84 -14.53
N GLY A 124 6.05 -20.55 -15.46
CA GLY A 124 5.81 -22.00 -15.43
C GLY A 124 6.48 -22.79 -16.56
N ARG A 125 6.52 -24.14 -16.42
CA ARG A 125 7.22 -25.10 -17.30
C ARG A 125 6.29 -25.74 -18.35
N ALA A 126 6.83 -26.06 -19.53
CA ALA A 126 6.26 -27.02 -20.49
C ALA A 126 7.38 -27.74 -21.25
N GLY A 127 7.38 -29.08 -21.31
CA GLY A 127 8.45 -29.81 -22.02
C GLY A 127 8.53 -31.34 -21.89
N VAL A 128 7.79 -31.98 -20.97
CA VAL A 128 7.96 -33.44 -20.69
C VAL A 128 7.23 -34.35 -21.70
N ALA A 129 6.16 -33.87 -22.33
CA ALA A 129 5.24 -34.70 -23.13
C ALA A 129 5.83 -35.30 -24.42
N ALA A 130 6.91 -34.75 -24.96
CA ALA A 130 7.40 -35.10 -26.30
C ALA A 130 8.18 -36.43 -26.37
N HIS A 131 8.78 -36.90 -25.27
CA HIS A 131 9.80 -37.96 -25.32
C HIS A 131 9.23 -39.38 -25.47
N LEU A 132 7.99 -39.63 -25.02
CA LEU A 132 7.46 -41.00 -24.90
C LEU A 132 7.00 -41.63 -26.24
N LEU A 133 6.89 -40.86 -27.32
CA LEU A 133 6.36 -41.36 -28.60
C LEU A 133 7.37 -42.19 -29.43
N SER A 134 8.67 -42.13 -29.14
CA SER A 134 9.71 -42.60 -30.07
C SER A 134 10.14 -44.08 -29.91
N LEU A 135 9.83 -44.73 -28.77
CA LEU A 135 10.38 -46.07 -28.46
C LEU A 135 9.62 -47.26 -29.11
N ALA A 136 8.41 -47.06 -29.63
CA ALA A 136 7.46 -48.16 -29.87
C ALA A 136 7.68 -49.00 -31.16
N ALA A 137 8.82 -48.87 -31.88
CA ALA A 137 8.80 -49.01 -33.35
C ALA A 137 9.68 -50.09 -34.04
N GLN A 138 10.43 -50.98 -33.35
CA GLN A 138 11.73 -51.43 -33.93
C GLN A 138 12.08 -52.92 -34.23
N HIS A 139 11.51 -53.99 -33.64
CA HIS A 139 12.20 -55.33 -33.65
C HIS A 139 11.33 -56.60 -33.92
N HIS A 140 11.68 -57.40 -34.96
CA HIS A 140 11.24 -58.79 -35.20
C HIS A 140 12.23 -59.57 -36.13
N SER A 141 12.46 -60.89 -35.96
CA SER A 141 13.21 -61.77 -36.91
C SER A 141 13.10 -63.31 -36.65
N LYS A 142 13.58 -64.15 -37.61
CA LYS A 142 13.80 -65.64 -37.58
C LYS A 142 14.80 -66.08 -38.72
N GLY A 143 15.29 -67.32 -38.90
CA GLY A 143 14.94 -68.62 -38.24
C GLY A 143 15.86 -69.87 -38.37
N LEU A 144 16.79 -70.00 -39.35
CA LEU A 144 17.87 -71.04 -39.46
C LEU A 144 17.51 -72.51 -39.89
N ALA A 145 18.35 -73.14 -40.77
CA ALA A 145 18.32 -74.56 -41.28
C ALA A 145 19.64 -74.86 -42.10
N GLN A 146 20.11 -76.04 -42.57
CA GLN A 146 19.94 -77.53 -42.36
C GLN A 146 21.14 -78.31 -43.05
N LEU A 147 21.27 -79.66 -42.96
CA LEU A 147 22.53 -80.43 -43.32
C LEU A 147 22.37 -81.97 -43.58
N SER A 148 23.39 -82.68 -44.16
CA SER A 148 24.01 -84.02 -43.75
C SER A 148 23.93 -85.38 -44.58
N SER A 149 24.65 -86.46 -44.13
CA SER A 149 24.87 -87.92 -44.57
C SER A 149 26.30 -88.31 -45.11
N GLU A 150 26.90 -89.55 -45.22
CA GLU A 150 26.68 -91.02 -44.90
C GLU A 150 28.03 -91.91 -44.95
N LEU A 151 28.03 -93.28 -44.80
CA LEU A 151 29.19 -94.18 -44.38
C LEU A 151 29.32 -95.66 -45.01
N ARG A 152 30.41 -96.47 -44.71
CA ARG A 152 30.68 -97.99 -44.76
C ARG A 152 31.83 -98.50 -45.73
N SER A 153 32.46 -99.73 -45.81
CA SER A 153 32.76 -101.03 -45.04
C SER A 153 33.59 -102.05 -45.96
N SER A 154 34.20 -103.26 -45.70
CA SER A 154 34.81 -104.09 -44.59
C SER A 154 35.33 -105.52 -45.05
N GLY A 155 36.37 -106.20 -44.45
CA GLY A 155 36.76 -107.67 -44.62
C GLY A 155 38.29 -108.03 -44.75
N HIS A 156 38.90 -109.26 -44.82
CA HIS A 156 38.71 -110.72 -44.41
C HIS A 156 39.98 -111.63 -44.75
N PHE A 157 40.42 -112.66 -43.96
CA PHE A 157 41.56 -113.65 -44.24
C PHE A 157 41.78 -114.77 -43.14
N ASP A 158 41.70 -116.10 -43.35
CA ASP A 158 41.46 -117.13 -42.27
C ASP A 158 42.52 -117.52 -41.19
N GLU A 159 43.68 -118.14 -41.47
CA GLU A 159 44.63 -118.50 -40.36
C GLU A 159 45.33 -117.26 -39.79
N VAL A 160 45.51 -116.26 -40.67
CA VAL A 160 45.85 -114.90 -40.26
C VAL A 160 44.73 -114.32 -39.39
N ILE A 161 43.44 -114.64 -39.61
CA ILE A 161 42.30 -114.24 -38.76
C ILE A 161 42.50 -114.73 -37.33
N ALA A 162 43.05 -115.92 -37.07
CA ALA A 162 43.24 -116.39 -35.69
C ALA A 162 44.31 -115.57 -34.93
N SER A 163 45.40 -115.16 -35.60
CA SER A 163 46.40 -114.25 -35.02
C SER A 163 45.92 -112.80 -34.99
N ILE A 164 45.11 -112.38 -35.97
CA ILE A 164 44.36 -111.12 -35.99
C ILE A 164 43.29 -111.09 -34.89
N ASP A 165 42.70 -112.20 -34.47
CA ASP A 165 41.67 -112.26 -33.43
C ASP A 165 42.30 -112.06 -32.05
N GLN A 166 43.45 -112.69 -31.79
CA GLN A 166 44.26 -112.38 -30.60
C GLN A 166 44.79 -110.94 -30.63
N MET A 167 45.27 -110.48 -31.79
CA MET A 167 45.68 -109.09 -31.97
C MET A 167 44.49 -108.12 -31.85
N MET A 168 43.27 -108.51 -32.23
CA MET A 168 42.04 -107.73 -32.05
C MET A 168 41.59 -107.74 -30.59
N GLU A 169 41.82 -108.81 -29.83
CA GLU A 169 41.52 -108.80 -28.39
C GLU A 169 42.48 -107.86 -27.63
N VAL A 170 43.75 -107.79 -28.06
CA VAL A 170 44.72 -106.80 -27.56
C VAL A 170 44.34 -105.39 -28.04
N LEU A 171 44.19 -105.18 -29.34
CA LEU A 171 43.83 -103.89 -29.94
C LEU A 171 42.49 -103.35 -29.41
N ARG A 172 41.50 -104.18 -29.07
CA ARG A 172 40.25 -103.73 -28.43
C ARG A 172 40.43 -103.30 -26.98
N LYS A 173 41.39 -103.88 -26.26
CA LYS A 173 41.75 -103.45 -24.89
C LYS A 173 42.58 -102.17 -24.92
N GLU A 174 43.48 -102.05 -25.89
CA GLU A 174 44.23 -100.82 -26.16
C GLU A 174 43.30 -99.70 -26.66
N GLU A 175 42.41 -99.98 -27.61
CA GLU A 175 41.35 -99.07 -28.08
C GLU A 175 40.44 -98.61 -26.92
N GLN A 176 40.00 -99.51 -26.05
CA GLN A 176 39.19 -99.14 -24.89
C GLN A 176 39.99 -98.27 -23.89
N ALA A 177 41.26 -98.59 -23.65
CA ALA A 177 42.13 -97.79 -22.78
C ALA A 177 42.44 -96.40 -23.37
N ASP A 178 42.65 -96.31 -24.69
CA ASP A 178 42.86 -95.05 -25.41
C ASP A 178 41.56 -94.23 -25.50
N ILE A 179 40.39 -94.86 -25.65
CA ILE A 179 39.08 -94.23 -25.52
C ILE A 179 38.92 -93.63 -24.13
N GLU A 180 39.16 -94.40 -23.06
CA GLU A 180 39.08 -93.92 -21.68
C GLU A 180 40.10 -92.80 -21.39
N HIS A 181 41.32 -92.92 -21.91
CA HIS A 181 42.34 -91.88 -21.78
C HIS A 181 41.96 -90.60 -22.52
N ARG A 182 41.50 -90.72 -23.77
CA ARG A 182 41.02 -89.62 -24.62
C ARG A 182 39.83 -88.93 -23.98
N ASP A 183 38.83 -89.66 -23.54
CA ASP A 183 37.58 -89.10 -22.99
C ASP A 183 37.83 -88.45 -21.62
N ARG A 184 38.74 -89.01 -20.82
CA ARG A 184 39.27 -88.35 -19.61
C ARG A 184 40.02 -87.06 -19.95
N CYS A 185 40.86 -87.07 -21.00
CA CYS A 185 41.64 -85.91 -21.41
C CYS A 185 40.74 -84.79 -21.96
N GLN A 186 39.92 -85.08 -22.97
CA GLN A 186 38.93 -84.16 -23.54
C GLN A 186 37.92 -83.67 -22.50
N GLY A 187 37.46 -84.55 -21.61
CA GLY A 187 36.59 -84.18 -20.49
C GLY A 187 37.26 -83.27 -19.47
N SER A 188 38.57 -83.39 -19.27
CA SER A 188 39.35 -82.51 -18.38
C SER A 188 39.67 -81.16 -19.05
N GLU A 189 40.03 -81.16 -20.33
CA GLU A 189 40.17 -79.94 -21.12
C GLU A 189 38.87 -79.14 -21.18
N ASN A 190 37.74 -79.80 -21.46
CA ASN A 190 36.46 -79.13 -21.60
C ASN A 190 35.95 -78.59 -20.25
N LYS A 191 36.21 -79.28 -19.13
CA LYS A 191 36.00 -78.70 -17.79
C LYS A 191 36.87 -77.47 -17.60
N ASN A 192 38.17 -77.56 -17.80
CA ASN A 192 39.09 -76.43 -17.63
C ASN A 192 38.78 -75.24 -18.55
N LYS A 193 38.24 -75.47 -19.76
CA LYS A 193 37.73 -74.41 -20.66
C LYS A 193 36.47 -73.76 -20.07
N ASN A 194 35.47 -74.55 -19.67
CA ASN A 194 34.24 -74.04 -19.05
C ASN A 194 34.55 -73.27 -17.75
N ASP A 195 35.36 -73.84 -16.86
CA ASP A 195 35.79 -73.22 -15.60
C ASP A 195 36.52 -71.89 -15.85
N MET A 196 37.34 -71.82 -16.90
CA MET A 196 38.02 -70.60 -17.33
C MET A 196 37.07 -69.56 -17.93
N GLU A 197 36.06 -69.98 -18.71
CA GLU A 197 35.02 -69.09 -19.24
C GLU A 197 34.12 -68.52 -18.13
N ASP A 198 33.71 -69.34 -17.16
CA ASP A 198 32.94 -68.91 -15.99
C ASP A 198 33.75 -67.96 -15.09
N LEU A 199 35.03 -68.25 -14.84
CA LEU A 199 35.92 -67.35 -14.09
C LEU A 199 36.14 -66.03 -14.83
N ASN A 200 36.38 -66.05 -16.15
CA ASN A 200 36.49 -64.82 -16.96
C ASN A 200 35.18 -64.02 -16.95
N SER A 201 34.02 -64.69 -16.97
CA SER A 201 32.72 -64.06 -16.82
C SER A 201 32.52 -63.43 -15.44
N ALA A 202 33.02 -64.07 -14.38
CA ALA A 202 32.99 -63.53 -13.01
C ALA A 202 33.92 -62.31 -12.85
N ILE A 203 35.09 -62.32 -13.50
CA ILE A 203 36.02 -61.18 -13.56
C ILE A 203 35.37 -59.99 -14.27
N ASP A 204 34.84 -60.17 -15.48
CA ASP A 204 34.15 -59.11 -16.24
C ASP A 204 32.98 -58.47 -15.47
N LYS A 205 32.16 -59.29 -14.80
CA LYS A 205 31.09 -58.81 -13.91
C LYS A 205 31.63 -58.00 -12.72
N SER A 206 32.76 -58.42 -12.15
CA SER A 206 33.41 -57.75 -11.02
C SER A 206 34.05 -56.43 -11.43
N ASP A 207 34.76 -56.38 -12.55
CA ASP A 207 35.35 -55.16 -13.10
C ASP A 207 34.28 -54.11 -13.44
N LYS A 208 33.16 -54.53 -14.04
CA LYS A 208 32.00 -53.65 -14.29
C LYS A 208 31.38 -53.13 -13.01
N ALA A 209 31.31 -53.94 -11.95
CA ALA A 209 30.85 -53.49 -10.63
C ALA A 209 31.83 -52.48 -10.00
N ILE A 210 33.14 -52.73 -10.08
CA ILE A 210 34.20 -51.83 -9.60
C ILE A 210 34.16 -50.48 -10.34
N GLN A 211 34.02 -50.49 -11.68
CA GLN A 211 33.88 -49.27 -12.47
C GLN A 211 32.64 -48.47 -12.11
N ARG A 212 31.50 -49.15 -11.85
CA ARG A 212 30.27 -48.48 -11.41
C ARG A 212 30.43 -47.84 -10.03
N MET A 213 30.90 -48.61 -9.03
CA MET A 213 31.15 -48.10 -7.67
C MET A 213 32.20 -46.98 -7.65
N GLY A 214 33.23 -47.06 -8.49
CA GLY A 214 34.23 -46.00 -8.64
C GLY A 214 33.69 -44.72 -9.28
N SER A 215 32.62 -44.82 -10.07
CA SER A 215 31.91 -43.67 -10.65
C SER A 215 30.92 -43.07 -9.65
N GLU A 216 30.12 -43.93 -8.99
CA GLU A 216 29.21 -43.57 -7.88
C GLU A 216 29.98 -42.85 -6.76
N LYS A 217 31.16 -43.37 -6.37
CA LYS A 217 32.04 -42.73 -5.38
C LYS A 217 32.44 -41.30 -5.79
N LYS A 218 32.93 -41.12 -7.02
CA LYS A 218 33.38 -39.79 -7.52
C LYS A 218 32.22 -38.78 -7.58
N GLN A 219 31.03 -39.25 -7.92
CA GLN A 219 29.83 -38.42 -7.86
C GLN A 219 29.53 -38.00 -6.41
N LEU A 220 29.49 -38.94 -5.47
CA LEU A 220 29.26 -38.62 -4.05
C LEU A 220 30.33 -37.69 -3.46
N GLU A 221 31.60 -37.85 -3.83
CA GLU A 221 32.68 -36.92 -3.43
C GLU A 221 32.47 -35.51 -4.00
N SER A 222 31.90 -35.37 -5.21
CA SER A 222 31.53 -34.07 -5.79
C SER A 222 30.28 -33.47 -5.12
N ASP A 223 29.26 -34.28 -4.88
CA ASP A 223 27.98 -33.87 -4.30
C ASP A 223 28.19 -33.42 -2.83
N ILE A 224 29.07 -34.08 -2.08
CA ILE A 224 29.50 -33.63 -0.73
C ILE A 224 30.15 -32.24 -0.80
N GLY A 225 31.10 -32.01 -1.71
CA GLY A 225 31.77 -30.72 -1.85
C GLY A 225 30.82 -29.57 -2.24
N GLN A 226 29.79 -29.86 -3.04
CA GLN A 226 28.72 -28.90 -3.36
C GLN A 226 27.86 -28.60 -2.13
N LEU A 227 27.41 -29.64 -1.41
CA LEU A 227 26.59 -29.49 -0.20
C LEU A 227 27.34 -28.75 0.92
N GLU A 228 28.65 -28.96 1.10
CA GLU A 228 29.47 -28.18 2.04
C GLU A 228 29.53 -26.70 1.64
N GLY A 229 29.61 -26.39 0.34
CA GLY A 229 29.49 -25.04 -0.19
C GLY A 229 28.14 -24.40 0.14
N ASP A 230 27.04 -25.07 -0.24
CA ASP A 230 25.66 -24.60 -0.01
C ASP A 230 25.36 -24.40 1.48
N ILE A 231 25.84 -25.30 2.35
CA ILE A 231 25.70 -25.18 3.81
C ILE A 231 26.44 -23.94 4.33
N ASN A 232 27.63 -23.64 3.83
CA ASN A 232 28.40 -22.49 4.26
C ASN A 232 27.83 -21.17 3.73
N GLN A 233 27.33 -21.14 2.48
CA GLN A 233 26.56 -20.01 1.96
C GLN A 233 25.29 -19.78 2.79
N THR A 234 24.49 -20.83 3.02
CA THR A 234 23.24 -20.74 3.81
C THR A 234 23.51 -20.20 5.23
N LYS A 235 24.57 -20.66 5.90
CA LYS A 235 24.97 -20.12 7.22
C LYS A 235 25.32 -18.64 7.17
N SER A 236 26.03 -18.19 6.12
CA SER A 236 26.38 -16.78 5.91
C SER A 236 25.14 -15.92 5.70
N GLU A 237 24.22 -16.37 4.83
CA GLU A 237 22.95 -15.69 4.56
C GLU A 237 22.05 -15.64 5.82
N MET A 238 21.97 -16.73 6.59
CA MET A 238 21.27 -16.75 7.87
C MET A 238 21.85 -15.76 8.89
N ALA A 239 23.19 -15.64 8.96
CA ALA A 239 23.85 -14.69 9.85
C ALA A 239 23.56 -13.23 9.43
N ALA A 240 23.64 -12.92 8.13
CA ALA A 240 23.31 -11.60 7.60
C ALA A 240 21.82 -11.24 7.81
N GLN A 241 20.90 -12.18 7.58
CA GLN A 241 19.47 -11.97 7.86
C GLN A 241 19.17 -11.79 9.36
N LEU A 242 19.89 -12.50 10.24
CA LEU A 242 19.76 -12.34 11.69
C LEU A 242 20.31 -10.98 12.16
N GLN A 243 21.42 -10.51 11.59
CA GLN A 243 21.92 -9.15 11.85
C GLN A 243 20.91 -8.10 11.39
N LEU A 244 20.47 -8.14 10.13
CA LEU A 244 19.49 -7.20 9.58
C LEU A 244 18.21 -7.17 10.43
N ARG A 245 17.68 -8.33 10.82
CA ARG A 245 16.49 -8.43 11.68
C ARG A 245 16.69 -7.84 13.07
N ASN A 246 17.91 -7.90 13.63
CA ASN A 246 18.20 -7.26 14.91
C ASN A 246 18.30 -5.74 14.78
N GLU A 247 18.89 -5.24 13.69
CA GLU A 247 18.95 -3.81 13.36
C GLU A 247 17.54 -3.24 13.09
N GLU A 248 16.73 -3.91 12.26
CA GLU A 248 15.32 -3.58 12.02
C GLU A 248 14.49 -3.61 13.33
N ARG A 249 14.70 -4.61 14.19
CA ARG A 249 14.00 -4.70 15.49
C ARG A 249 14.39 -3.56 16.43
N ALA A 250 15.66 -3.15 16.45
CA ALA A 250 16.13 -2.02 17.24
C ALA A 250 15.53 -0.69 16.73
N ALA A 251 15.55 -0.48 15.40
CA ALA A 251 14.93 0.67 14.76
C ALA A 251 13.42 0.72 15.01
N PHE A 252 12.71 -0.41 14.90
CA PHE A 252 11.28 -0.51 15.20
C PHE A 252 10.97 -0.24 16.67
N ALA A 253 11.78 -0.74 17.61
CA ALA A 253 11.59 -0.48 19.04
C ALA A 253 11.79 1.01 19.39
N GLN A 254 12.74 1.69 18.73
CA GLN A 254 12.92 3.13 18.87
C GLN A 254 11.75 3.91 18.24
N ALA A 255 11.35 3.57 17.01
CA ALA A 255 10.24 4.22 16.31
C ALA A 255 8.91 4.08 17.08
N LEU A 256 8.63 2.90 17.65
CA LEU A 256 7.44 2.68 18.49
C LEU A 256 7.47 3.53 19.76
N LYS A 257 8.66 3.70 20.38
CA LYS A 257 8.82 4.58 21.54
C LYS A 257 8.57 6.05 21.15
N ASP A 258 9.16 6.50 20.05
CA ASP A 258 9.01 7.87 19.58
C ASP A 258 7.54 8.15 19.17
N ASP A 259 6.86 7.19 18.53
CA ASP A 259 5.41 7.25 18.27
C ASP A 259 4.59 7.37 19.58
N THR A 260 4.92 6.62 20.64
CA THR A 260 4.21 6.74 21.92
C THR A 260 4.47 8.07 22.62
N ASP A 261 5.71 8.57 22.59
CA ASP A 261 6.07 9.88 23.16
C ASP A 261 5.39 11.02 22.38
N ALA A 262 5.26 10.89 21.05
CA ALA A 262 4.54 11.82 20.18
C ALA A 262 3.04 11.89 20.55
N VAL A 263 2.41 10.73 20.77
CA VAL A 263 1.00 10.66 21.19
C VAL A 263 0.79 11.28 22.58
N GLU A 264 1.74 11.13 23.51
CA GLU A 264 1.64 11.81 24.82
C GLU A 264 1.79 13.33 24.67
N LEU A 265 2.79 13.82 23.94
CA LEU A 265 3.00 15.26 23.71
C LEU A 265 1.79 15.94 23.05
N ILE A 266 1.19 15.29 22.04
CA ILE A 266 -0.06 15.75 21.41
C ILE A 266 -1.20 15.76 22.44
N SER A 267 -1.27 14.75 23.32
CA SER A 267 -2.29 14.69 24.39
C SER A 267 -2.10 15.81 25.42
N GLN A 268 -0.87 16.14 25.81
CA GLN A 268 -0.56 17.25 26.71
C GLN A 268 -0.96 18.60 26.08
N ALA A 269 -0.68 18.82 24.80
CA ALA A 269 -1.10 20.01 24.07
C ALA A 269 -2.64 20.11 23.96
N ILE A 270 -3.34 19.00 23.72
CA ILE A 270 -4.82 18.93 23.75
C ILE A 270 -5.37 19.27 25.14
N VAL A 271 -4.74 18.80 26.23
CA VAL A 271 -5.14 19.16 27.59
C VAL A 271 -5.01 20.66 27.82
N ALA A 272 -3.87 21.27 27.47
CA ALA A 272 -3.61 22.70 27.61
C ALA A 272 -4.64 23.57 26.86
N LEU A 273 -4.94 23.25 25.60
CA LEU A 273 -5.98 23.93 24.83
C LEU A 273 -7.38 23.71 25.42
N SER A 274 -7.71 22.47 25.80
CA SER A 274 -9.04 22.16 26.36
C SER A 274 -9.31 22.88 27.68
N ALA A 275 -8.27 23.18 28.47
CA ALA A 275 -8.40 23.92 29.72
C ALA A 275 -8.86 25.37 29.49
N PHE A 276 -8.36 26.04 28.45
CA PHE A 276 -8.81 27.39 28.08
C PHE A 276 -10.30 27.41 27.66
N TYR A 277 -10.70 26.55 26.73
CA TYR A 277 -12.10 26.52 26.26
C TYR A 277 -13.07 26.13 27.38
N LYS A 278 -12.70 25.18 28.27
CA LYS A 278 -13.49 24.83 29.47
C LYS A 278 -13.58 25.98 30.48
N ARG A 279 -12.50 26.72 30.73
CA ARG A 279 -12.49 27.83 31.70
C ARG A 279 -13.43 28.96 31.30
N ASN A 280 -13.64 29.16 30.01
CA ASN A 280 -14.45 30.23 29.44
C ASN A 280 -15.84 29.76 28.93
N ASP A 281 -16.27 28.55 29.30
CA ASP A 281 -17.53 27.89 28.87
C ASP A 281 -17.77 27.88 27.35
N ILE A 282 -16.70 27.94 26.56
CA ILE A 282 -16.77 27.93 25.10
C ILE A 282 -16.99 26.47 24.64
N PRO A 283 -18.08 26.16 23.91
CA PRO A 283 -18.40 24.78 23.54
C PRO A 283 -17.34 24.20 22.60
N LEU A 284 -16.65 23.16 23.07
CA LEU A 284 -15.66 22.36 22.35
C LEU A 284 -16.29 21.47 21.25
N SER A 285 -17.09 22.06 20.37
CA SER A 285 -17.79 21.40 19.25
C SER A 285 -16.83 20.75 18.23
N LEU A 286 -15.56 21.18 18.21
CA LEU A 286 -14.49 20.63 17.38
C LEU A 286 -13.81 19.38 18.00
N VAL A 287 -14.07 19.05 19.26
CA VAL A 287 -13.56 17.79 19.86
C VAL A 287 -14.42 16.64 19.37
N SER A 288 -14.05 16.13 18.20
CA SER A 288 -14.63 14.92 17.62
C SER A 288 -14.46 13.75 18.61
N LYS A 289 -15.57 13.28 19.19
CA LYS A 289 -15.64 12.01 19.94
C LYS A 289 -15.45 10.82 18.99
N LYS A 290 -14.26 10.67 18.42
CA LYS A 290 -13.84 9.39 17.85
C LYS A 290 -13.60 8.41 19.01
N PRO A 291 -14.00 7.13 18.91
CA PRO A 291 -13.48 6.13 19.82
C PRO A 291 -11.96 6.11 19.69
N GLN A 292 -11.25 5.89 20.80
CA GLN A 292 -9.81 5.66 20.74
C GLN A 292 -9.58 4.47 19.79
N PRO A 293 -8.76 4.61 18.73
CA PRO A 293 -8.27 3.44 18.04
C PRO A 293 -7.42 2.68 19.06
N LYS A 294 -7.89 1.50 19.48
CA LYS A 294 -7.01 0.55 20.17
C LYS A 294 -5.78 0.38 19.29
N ALA A 295 -4.58 0.57 19.85
CA ALA A 295 -3.37 0.15 19.17
C ALA A 295 -3.54 -1.32 18.76
N PRO A 296 -3.15 -1.72 17.53
CA PRO A 296 -3.28 -3.10 17.09
C PRO A 296 -2.49 -3.98 18.05
N GLU A 297 -3.20 -4.88 18.75
CA GLU A 297 -2.61 -5.71 19.80
C GLU A 297 -1.42 -6.49 19.22
N THR A 298 -0.23 -6.34 19.80
CA THR A 298 1.01 -6.89 19.25
C THR A 298 1.09 -8.39 19.50
N ILE A 299 0.50 -9.18 18.60
CA ILE A 299 0.46 -10.67 18.59
C ILE A 299 1.87 -11.32 18.62
N TRP A 300 2.93 -10.52 18.55
CA TRP A 300 4.33 -10.94 18.69
C TRP A 300 4.75 -11.35 20.10
N ASP A 301 3.95 -11.07 21.14
CA ASP A 301 4.31 -11.40 22.52
C ASP A 301 4.03 -12.87 22.89
N GLY A 302 4.89 -13.76 22.38
CA GLY A 302 5.29 -15.04 22.98
C GLY A 302 4.30 -16.22 23.03
N ALA A 303 2.99 -16.00 23.22
CA ALA A 303 2.11 -17.04 23.77
C ALA A 303 1.04 -17.61 22.82
N ASN A 304 0.62 -16.88 21.77
CA ASN A 304 -0.58 -17.25 20.98
C ASN A 304 -0.44 -17.07 19.45
N TYR A 305 0.79 -17.05 18.90
CA TYR A 305 1.01 -17.02 17.45
C TYR A 305 0.64 -18.36 16.79
N GLY A 306 -0.63 -18.55 16.45
CA GLY A 306 -1.17 -19.79 15.89
C GLY A 306 -0.82 -20.09 14.43
N GLY A 307 -0.08 -19.20 13.75
CA GLY A 307 0.26 -19.29 12.32
C GLY A 307 -0.93 -19.09 11.36
N ARG A 308 -0.65 -18.95 10.05
CA ARG A 308 -1.69 -18.90 9.00
C ARG A 308 -2.30 -20.29 8.76
N LYS A 309 -3.29 -20.68 9.54
CA LYS A 309 -4.02 -21.97 9.39
C LYS A 309 -4.98 -22.05 8.17
N GLY A 310 -4.83 -21.18 7.17
CA GLY A 310 -5.78 -21.01 6.07
C GLY A 310 -5.39 -21.61 4.71
N GLU A 311 -4.11 -21.96 4.49
CA GLU A 311 -3.58 -22.23 3.14
C GLU A 311 -3.50 -23.74 2.77
N SER A 312 -4.11 -24.64 3.56
CA SER A 312 -4.05 -26.10 3.35
C SER A 312 -5.25 -26.73 2.61
N GLN A 313 -6.34 -25.99 2.36
CA GLN A 313 -7.56 -26.55 1.74
C GLN A 313 -7.45 -26.76 0.20
N GLY A 314 -6.35 -26.34 -0.44
CA GLY A 314 -6.24 -26.32 -1.91
C GLY A 314 -5.96 -27.65 -2.61
N ILE A 315 -5.68 -28.74 -1.90
CA ILE A 315 -5.19 -30.02 -2.50
C ILE A 315 -6.18 -31.18 -2.33
N LEU A 316 -7.09 -31.14 -1.35
CA LEU A 316 -8.07 -32.22 -1.09
C LEU A 316 -9.38 -32.08 -1.89
N ALA A 317 -9.39 -31.28 -2.95
CA ALA A 317 -10.54 -31.06 -3.83
C ALA A 317 -10.38 -31.65 -5.24
N ILE A 318 -9.30 -32.41 -5.49
CA ILE A 318 -9.04 -33.11 -6.76
C ILE A 318 -8.52 -34.53 -6.43
N LEU A 319 -9.46 -35.37 -5.97
CA LEU A 319 -9.32 -36.83 -5.82
C LEU A 319 -10.69 -37.48 -6.05
#